data_AF-R4M9A8-F1
#
_entry.id   AF-R4M9A8-F1
#
_cell.length_a   1.000
_cell.length_b   1.000
_cell.length_c   1.000
_cell.angle_alpha   90.00
_cell.angle_beta   90.00
_cell.angle_gamma   90.00
#
_symmetry.space_group_name_H-M   'P 1'
#
loop_
_entity.id
_entity.type
_entity.pdbx_description
1 polymer ?
#
loop_
_entity_poly.entity_id
_entity_poly.type
_entity_poly.pdbx_seq_one_letter_code
_entity_poly.pdbx_strand_id
1 'polypeptide(L)'
;MYVVASPDLMTAAATNLAEIGSAISTANGAAALPTVEVVAAAADEVSTQIAALFGAHARSYQTLSTQAAAFHSRFVQALTTAAASYASVEAANASPLQVALDVINAPAQTLLGRPLIGNGADGSTPGQAGGPGGLLYGNGGNGAAGGPNQAGGAGGNAGLIGNGGAGGAGGVGAVGGKRGTGGLLFGNGGAGGQGGLGLAGINGGSGGQGGHGGNAILFCQGGAGGHAPAPWASPAPIPPPSAPQRLAATA
;
A
#
# COMPACT_ATOMS: atom_id res chain seq x y z
N MET A 1 13.08 -28.57 -8.68
CA MET A 1 12.35 -28.10 -7.49
C MET A 1 12.68 -26.63 -7.30
N TYR A 2 11.73 -25.73 -7.55
CA TYR A 2 11.91 -24.29 -7.34
C TYR A 2 11.21 -23.94 -6.02
N VAL A 3 11.95 -23.42 -5.05
CA VAL A 3 11.36 -22.88 -3.82
C VAL A 3 11.05 -21.41 -4.10
N VAL A 4 9.77 -21.04 -4.05
CA VAL A 4 9.35 -19.64 -4.11
C VAL A 4 9.32 -19.14 -2.68
N ALA A 5 10.30 -18.33 -2.30
CA ALA A 5 10.32 -17.62 -1.03
C ALA A 5 9.89 -16.17 -1.27
N SER A 6 8.93 -15.66 -0.50
CA SER A 6 8.57 -14.24 -0.50
C SER A 6 9.21 -13.58 0.73
N PRO A 7 10.22 -12.71 0.54
CA PRO A 7 10.91 -12.05 1.65
C PRO A 7 9.96 -11.27 2.58
N ASP A 8 8.91 -10.67 2.01
CA ASP A 8 7.90 -9.91 2.75
C ASP A 8 7.09 -10.82 3.69
N LEU A 9 6.64 -11.97 3.21
CA LEU A 9 5.89 -12.94 4.02
C LEU A 9 6.78 -13.54 5.12
N MET A 10 8.06 -13.78 4.83
CA MET A 10 9.01 -14.29 5.82
C MET A 10 9.27 -13.27 6.93
N THR A 11 9.37 -11.99 6.58
CA THR A 11 9.57 -10.89 7.55
C THR A 11 8.33 -10.72 8.43
N ALA A 12 7.12 -10.74 7.85
CA ALA A 12 5.87 -10.70 8.60
C ALA A 12 5.73 -11.89 9.55
N ALA A 13 6.09 -13.10 9.10
CA ALA A 13 6.08 -14.29 9.93
C ALA A 13 7.08 -14.19 11.10
N ALA A 14 8.29 -13.66 10.86
CA ALA A 14 9.29 -13.45 11.91
C ALA A 14 8.78 -12.49 13.01
N THR A 15 8.09 -11.42 12.64
CA THR A 15 7.46 -10.48 13.58
C THR A 15 6.38 -11.18 14.42
N ASN A 16 5.46 -11.90 13.79
CA ASN A 16 4.41 -12.64 14.50
C ASN A 16 5.01 -13.68 15.47
N LEU A 17 6.07 -14.38 15.06
CA LEU A 17 6.76 -15.33 15.94
C LEU A 17 7.43 -14.63 17.13
N ALA A 18 8.04 -13.46 16.94
CA ALA A 18 8.61 -12.68 18.03
C ALA A 18 7.54 -12.27 19.06
N GLU A 19 6.36 -11.83 18.59
CA GLU A 19 5.22 -11.49 19.43
C GLU A 19 4.71 -12.70 20.23
N ILE A 20 4.53 -13.85 19.58
CA ILE A 20 4.14 -15.11 20.24
C ILE A 20 5.18 -15.50 21.31
N GLY A 21 6.47 -15.44 20.98
CA GLY A 21 7.55 -15.73 21.91
C GLY A 21 7.50 -14.84 23.16
N SER A 22 7.29 -13.53 22.96
CA SER A 22 7.14 -12.56 24.05
C SER A 22 5.92 -12.85 24.93
N ALA A 23 4.77 -13.15 24.32
CA ALA A 23 3.55 -13.49 25.05
C ALA A 23 3.75 -14.75 25.92
N ILE A 24 4.39 -15.78 25.37
CA ILE A 24 4.69 -17.03 26.08
C ILE A 24 5.67 -16.79 27.23
N SER A 25 6.75 -16.04 27.02
CA SER A 25 7.71 -15.70 28.09
C SER A 25 7.05 -14.91 29.22
N THR A 26 6.14 -13.98 28.88
CA THR A 26 5.38 -13.21 29.86
C THR A 26 4.44 -14.11 30.68
N ALA A 27 3.70 -14.99 30.02
CA ALA A 27 2.82 -15.95 30.69
C ALA A 27 3.60 -16.90 31.61
N ASN A 28 4.76 -17.39 31.16
CA ASN A 28 5.63 -18.27 31.95
C ASN A 28 6.21 -17.57 33.18
N GLY A 29 6.56 -16.28 33.05
CA GLY A 29 6.98 -15.45 34.19
C GLY A 29 5.86 -15.25 35.21
N ALA A 30 4.64 -14.93 34.74
CA ALA A 30 3.48 -14.75 35.62
C ALA A 30 3.08 -16.04 36.36
N ALA A 31 3.24 -17.20 35.72
CA ALA A 31 2.93 -18.50 36.31
C ALA A 31 4.04 -19.04 37.24
N ALA A 32 5.23 -18.43 37.28
CA ALA A 32 6.39 -18.98 37.98
C ALA A 32 6.18 -19.12 39.50
N LEU A 33 5.79 -18.03 40.17
CA LEU A 33 5.54 -18.04 41.62
C LEU A 33 4.40 -18.98 42.03
N PRO A 34 3.17 -18.87 41.46
CA PRO A 34 2.05 -19.70 41.91
C PRO A 34 2.23 -21.20 41.66
N THR A 35 3.15 -21.60 40.77
CA THR A 35 3.43 -23.02 40.48
C THR A 35 4.60 -23.59 41.30
N VAL A 36 5.51 -22.75 41.78
CA VAL A 36 6.65 -23.18 42.62
C VAL A 36 6.29 -23.20 44.10
N GLU A 37 5.41 -22.30 44.54
CA GLU A 37 5.01 -22.16 45.95
C GLU A 37 3.70 -22.90 46.28
N VAL A 38 3.50 -24.09 45.71
CA VAL A 38 2.33 -24.92 46.03
C VAL A 38 2.42 -25.39 47.48
N VAL A 39 1.39 -25.08 48.27
CA VAL A 39 1.31 -25.47 49.69
C VAL A 39 0.65 -26.84 49.82
N ALA A 40 1.11 -27.64 50.79
CA ALA A 40 0.50 -28.93 51.11
C ALA A 40 -0.97 -28.77 51.50
N ALA A 41 -1.85 -29.63 50.96
CA ALA A 41 -3.28 -29.58 51.24
C ALA A 41 -3.65 -29.94 52.69
N ALA A 42 -2.82 -30.75 53.35
CA ALA A 42 -2.92 -31.12 54.75
C ALA A 42 -1.52 -31.36 55.35
N ALA A 43 -1.44 -31.47 56.68
CA ALA A 43 -0.17 -31.62 57.42
C ALA A 43 0.43 -33.03 57.34
N ASP A 44 -0.14 -33.93 56.54
CA ASP A 44 0.38 -35.26 56.34
C ASP A 44 1.58 -35.27 55.38
N GLU A 45 2.41 -36.32 55.53
CA GLU A 45 3.62 -36.48 54.73
C GLU A 45 3.31 -36.65 53.24
N VAL A 46 2.19 -37.28 52.87
CA VAL A 46 1.81 -37.49 51.47
C VAL A 46 1.48 -36.14 50.80
N SER A 47 0.66 -35.31 51.43
CA SER A 47 0.36 -33.94 50.96
C SER A 47 1.61 -33.07 50.84
N THR A 48 2.53 -33.19 51.79
CA THR A 48 3.81 -32.46 51.78
C THR A 48 4.69 -32.89 50.60
N GLN A 49 4.78 -34.20 50.35
CA GLN A 49 5.59 -34.73 49.25
C GLN A 49 4.97 -34.44 47.87
N ILE A 50 3.64 -34.43 47.76
CA ILE A 50 2.95 -34.02 46.53
C ILE A 50 3.23 -32.55 46.21
N ALA A 51 3.16 -31.65 47.20
CA ALA A 51 3.51 -30.24 47.02
C ALA A 51 4.99 -30.07 46.59
N ALA A 52 5.91 -30.82 47.21
CA ALA A 52 7.32 -30.82 46.84
C ALA A 52 7.56 -31.32 45.40
N LEU A 53 6.83 -32.35 44.95
CA LEU A 53 6.88 -32.86 43.58
C LEU A 53 6.44 -31.80 42.56
N PHE A 54 5.32 -31.10 42.82
CA PHE A 54 4.86 -30.02 41.94
C PHE A 54 5.86 -28.86 41.88
N GLY A 55 6.43 -28.44 43.02
CA GLY A 55 7.47 -27.40 43.04
C GLY A 55 8.76 -27.80 42.32
N ALA A 56 9.16 -29.08 42.38
CA ALA A 56 10.29 -29.60 41.60
C ALA A 56 10.00 -29.64 40.09
N HIS A 57 8.78 -30.04 39.70
CA HIS A 57 8.34 -30.03 38.31
C HIS A 57 8.29 -28.62 37.74
N ALA A 58 7.73 -27.66 38.48
CA ALA A 58 7.64 -26.26 38.07
C ALA A 58 9.03 -25.65 37.81
N ARG A 59 10.01 -25.89 38.69
CA ARG A 59 11.40 -25.44 38.48
C ARG A 59 12.07 -26.06 37.25
N SER A 60 11.80 -27.34 37.00
CA SER A 60 12.28 -28.04 35.79
C SER A 60 11.65 -27.44 34.52
N TYR A 61 10.35 -27.17 34.56
CA TYR A 61 9.63 -26.49 33.48
C TYR A 61 10.17 -25.09 33.20
N GLN A 62 10.44 -24.29 34.24
CA GLN A 62 11.02 -22.95 34.08
C GLN A 62 12.41 -23.00 33.43
N THR A 63 13.25 -23.95 33.83
CA THR A 63 14.56 -24.17 33.19
C THR A 63 14.40 -24.50 31.70
N LEU A 64 13.51 -25.43 31.35
CA LEU A 64 13.23 -25.77 29.95
C LEU A 64 12.66 -24.59 29.17
N SER A 65 11.76 -23.81 29.77
CA SER A 65 11.13 -22.65 29.15
C SER A 65 12.16 -21.57 28.78
N THR A 66 13.14 -21.30 29.65
CA THR A 66 14.24 -20.37 29.32
C THR A 66 15.09 -20.86 28.14
N GLN A 67 15.36 -22.18 28.06
CA GLN A 67 16.10 -22.77 26.94
C GLN A 67 15.28 -22.70 25.64
N ALA A 68 13.98 -22.98 25.71
CA ALA A 68 13.07 -22.88 24.57
C ALA A 68 12.96 -21.44 24.06
N ALA A 69 12.88 -20.44 24.96
CA ALA A 69 12.87 -19.03 24.59
C ALA A 69 14.16 -18.63 23.86
N ALA A 70 15.33 -19.07 24.34
CA ALA A 70 16.61 -18.80 23.68
C ALA A 70 16.71 -19.45 22.29
N PHE A 71 16.20 -20.68 22.13
CA PHE A 71 16.10 -21.35 20.82
C PHE A 71 15.17 -20.57 19.88
N HIS A 72 14.00 -20.17 20.36
CA HIS A 72 13.02 -19.41 19.60
C HIS A 72 13.59 -18.09 19.10
N SER A 73 14.30 -17.33 19.95
CA SER A 73 14.96 -16.09 19.55
C SER A 73 15.99 -16.31 18.44
N ARG A 74 16.79 -17.38 18.51
CA ARG A 74 17.76 -17.75 17.46
C ARG A 74 17.07 -18.15 16.16
N PHE A 75 15.95 -18.87 16.26
CA PHE A 75 15.14 -19.26 15.09
C PHE A 75 14.58 -18.03 14.37
N VAL A 76 13.96 -17.10 15.11
CA VAL A 76 13.45 -15.84 14.54
C VAL A 76 14.59 -15.03 13.91
N GLN A 77 15.74 -14.92 14.59
CA GLN A 77 16.89 -14.20 14.05
C GLN A 77 17.44 -14.82 12.75
N ALA A 78 17.52 -16.16 12.69
CA ALA A 78 17.94 -16.87 11.48
C ALA A 78 16.94 -16.66 10.34
N LEU A 79 15.63 -16.69 10.63
CA LEU A 79 14.57 -16.46 9.64
C LEU A 79 14.65 -15.05 9.03
N THR A 80 14.81 -14.01 9.87
CA THR A 80 14.98 -12.63 9.41
C THR A 80 16.24 -12.46 8.56
N THR A 81 17.34 -13.10 8.97
CA THR A 81 18.61 -13.05 8.22
C THR A 81 18.48 -13.72 6.85
N ALA A 82 17.79 -14.86 6.79
CA ALA A 82 17.52 -15.56 5.53
C ALA A 82 16.65 -14.69 4.60
N ALA A 83 15.58 -14.07 5.11
CA ALA A 83 14.72 -13.18 4.32
C ALA A 83 15.51 -12.01 3.72
N ALA A 84 16.38 -11.37 4.49
CA ALA A 84 17.25 -10.30 4.02
C ALA A 84 18.24 -10.79 2.95
N SER A 85 18.80 -11.99 3.10
CA SER A 85 19.68 -12.59 2.10
C SER A 85 18.95 -12.82 0.78
N TYR A 86 17.72 -13.36 0.80
CA TYR A 86 16.94 -13.56 -0.42
C TYR A 86 16.61 -12.23 -1.12
N ALA A 87 16.17 -11.22 -0.38
CA ALA A 87 15.92 -9.89 -0.93
C ALA A 87 17.19 -9.26 -1.54
N SER A 88 18.35 -9.45 -0.91
CA SER A 88 19.62 -8.93 -1.43
C SER A 88 20.05 -9.57 -2.75
N VAL A 89 19.78 -10.87 -2.93
CA VAL A 89 20.08 -11.59 -4.18
C VAL A 89 19.15 -11.14 -5.30
N GLU A 90 17.87 -10.91 -5.01
CA GLU A 90 16.94 -10.35 -5.99
C GLU A 90 17.39 -8.95 -6.45
N ALA A 91 17.81 -8.08 -5.52
CA ALA A 91 18.34 -6.76 -5.85
C ALA A 91 19.66 -6.84 -6.66
N ALA A 92 20.56 -7.75 -6.28
CA ALA A 92 21.81 -7.96 -7.01
C ALA A 92 21.59 -8.49 -8.44
N ASN A 93 20.55 -9.30 -8.65
CA ASN A 93 20.19 -9.79 -9.99
C ASN A 93 19.49 -8.73 -10.84
N ALA A 94 18.75 -7.78 -10.24
CA ALA A 94 18.14 -6.66 -10.96
C ALA A 94 19.15 -5.58 -11.37
N SER A 95 20.23 -5.40 -10.59
CA SER A 95 21.21 -4.32 -10.79
C SER A 95 21.92 -4.35 -12.16
N PRO A 96 22.45 -5.49 -12.66
CA PRO A 96 23.08 -5.55 -13.99
C PRO A 96 22.14 -5.16 -15.14
N LEU A 97 20.83 -5.43 -15.00
CA LEU A 97 19.85 -5.06 -16.01
C LEU A 97 19.66 -3.54 -16.08
N GLN A 98 19.62 -2.86 -14.92
CA GLN A 98 19.54 -1.39 -14.89
C GLN A 98 20.78 -0.76 -15.50
N VAL A 99 21.97 -1.26 -15.18
CA VAL A 99 23.24 -0.78 -15.76
C VAL A 99 23.24 -0.95 -17.29
N ALA A 100 22.77 -2.08 -17.80
CA ALA A 100 22.68 -2.30 -19.24
C ALA A 100 21.69 -1.33 -19.91
N LEU A 101 20.53 -1.07 -19.29
CA LEU A 101 19.57 -0.09 -19.79
C LEU A 101 20.14 1.33 -19.79
N ASP A 102 20.88 1.70 -18.75
CA ASP A 102 21.52 3.02 -18.66
C ASP A 102 22.57 3.20 -19.77
N VAL A 103 23.37 2.18 -20.06
CA VAL A 103 24.34 2.20 -21.18
C VAL A 103 23.64 2.32 -22.54
N ILE A 104 22.56 1.58 -22.75
CA ILE A 104 21.78 1.64 -24.01
C ILE A 104 21.11 3.01 -24.17
N ASN A 105 20.62 3.59 -23.07
CA ASN A 105 19.90 4.85 -23.09
C ASN A 105 20.82 6.08 -23.09
N ALA A 106 22.04 5.99 -22.57
CA ALA A 106 22.94 7.13 -22.38
C ALA A 106 23.15 7.98 -23.65
N PRO A 107 23.38 7.40 -24.85
CA PRO A 107 23.53 8.19 -26.07
C PRO A 107 22.26 8.99 -26.41
N ALA A 108 21.09 8.37 -26.33
CA ALA A 108 19.82 9.05 -26.65
C ALA A 108 19.39 10.04 -25.56
N GLN A 109 19.64 9.74 -24.29
CA GLN A 109 19.39 10.66 -23.20
C GLN A 109 20.24 11.93 -23.37
N THR A 110 21.50 11.78 -23.81
CA THR A 110 22.42 12.91 -24.05
C THR A 110 22.02 13.70 -25.29
N LEU A 111 21.67 13.03 -26.39
CA LEU A 111 21.43 13.67 -27.69
C LEU A 111 20.00 14.19 -27.85
N LEU A 112 19.03 13.52 -27.24
CA LEU A 112 17.59 13.73 -27.47
C LEU A 112 16.82 14.03 -26.19
N GLY A 113 17.49 14.07 -25.03
CA GLY A 113 16.88 14.34 -23.73
C GLY A 113 15.91 13.26 -23.25
N ARG A 114 15.88 12.10 -23.93
CA ARG A 114 14.92 11.02 -23.70
C ARG A 114 15.58 9.65 -23.90
N PRO A 115 15.19 8.63 -23.11
CA PRO A 115 15.75 7.29 -23.25
C PRO A 115 15.22 6.62 -24.53
N LEU A 116 15.95 5.65 -25.07
CA LEU A 116 15.45 4.80 -26.16
C LEU A 116 14.40 3.82 -25.64
N ILE A 117 14.70 3.21 -24.50
CA ILE A 117 13.89 2.15 -23.89
C ILE A 117 13.66 2.52 -22.42
N GLY A 118 12.40 2.57 -22.00
CA GLY A 118 12.04 2.82 -20.62
C GLY A 118 10.72 3.54 -20.50
N ASN A 119 10.02 3.32 -19.39
CA ASN A 119 8.78 4.05 -19.11
C ASN A 119 9.09 5.48 -18.67
N GLY A 120 8.15 6.38 -18.93
CA GLY A 120 8.20 7.73 -18.39
C GLY A 120 7.99 7.71 -16.88
N ALA A 121 8.64 8.62 -16.16
CA ALA A 121 8.46 8.76 -14.72
C ALA A 121 7.04 9.24 -14.39
N ASP A 122 6.40 8.62 -13.40
CA ASP A 122 5.11 9.11 -12.90
C ASP A 122 5.30 10.44 -12.15
N GLY A 123 4.28 11.30 -12.21
CA GLY A 123 4.25 12.51 -11.40
C GLY A 123 4.21 12.15 -9.92
N SER A 124 5.11 12.72 -9.12
CA SER A 124 5.22 12.44 -7.69
C SER A 124 4.67 13.55 -6.79
N THR A 125 4.55 14.77 -7.30
CA THR A 125 4.03 15.93 -6.57
C THR A 125 2.63 16.33 -7.08
N PRO A 126 1.77 16.95 -6.24
CA PRO A 126 0.40 17.22 -6.65
C PRO A 126 0.30 18.02 -7.95
N GLY A 127 -0.48 17.50 -8.92
CA GLY A 127 -0.65 18.09 -10.24
C GLY A 127 0.54 17.94 -11.20
N GLN A 128 1.62 17.26 -10.80
CA GLN A 128 2.78 17.02 -11.65
C GLN A 128 2.41 16.12 -12.83
N ALA A 129 2.83 16.54 -14.03
CA ALA A 129 2.68 15.72 -15.22
C ALA A 129 3.61 14.49 -15.19
N GLY A 130 3.14 13.38 -15.75
CA GLY A 130 3.96 12.22 -16.04
C GLY A 130 4.94 12.51 -17.18
N GLY A 131 6.15 12.00 -17.04
CA GLY A 131 7.21 12.11 -18.03
C GLY A 131 6.90 11.30 -19.30
N PRO A 132 7.49 11.67 -20.44
CA PRO A 132 7.35 10.89 -21.67
C PRO A 132 8.05 9.53 -21.55
N GLY A 133 7.48 8.51 -22.19
CA GLY A 133 8.11 7.21 -22.37
C GLY A 133 9.29 7.26 -23.34
N GLY A 134 10.06 6.18 -23.38
CA GLY A 134 11.19 5.99 -24.27
C GLY A 134 10.83 6.12 -25.74
N LEU A 135 11.81 6.51 -26.55
CA LEU A 135 11.61 6.82 -27.97
C LEU A 135 11.18 5.59 -28.78
N LEU A 136 11.74 4.41 -28.50
CA LEU A 136 11.43 3.18 -29.21
C LEU A 136 10.44 2.30 -28.44
N TYR A 137 10.67 2.13 -27.14
CA TYR A 137 9.84 1.28 -26.31
C TYR A 137 9.65 1.88 -24.92
N GLY A 138 8.40 2.03 -24.51
CA GLY A 138 8.08 2.48 -23.17
C GLY A 138 6.74 3.21 -23.09
N ASN A 139 6.04 2.96 -22.00
CA ASN A 139 4.79 3.65 -21.69
C ASN A 139 5.10 5.06 -21.19
N GLY A 140 4.20 6.00 -21.42
CA GLY A 140 4.27 7.31 -20.75
C GLY A 140 3.91 7.19 -19.27
N GLY A 141 4.50 8.05 -18.43
CA GLY A 141 4.22 8.07 -17.00
C GLY A 141 2.83 8.63 -16.69
N ASN A 142 2.24 8.23 -15.58
CA ASN A 142 0.96 8.75 -15.11
C ASN A 142 1.12 10.15 -14.52
N GLY A 143 0.13 11.01 -14.72
CA GLY A 143 0.05 12.28 -14.02
C GLY A 143 -0.34 12.11 -12.55
N ALA A 144 0.26 12.90 -11.67
CA ALA A 144 -0.10 12.92 -10.26
C ALA A 144 -1.50 13.50 -10.04
N ALA A 145 -2.18 13.07 -8.98
CA ALA A 145 -3.42 13.73 -8.55
C ALA A 145 -3.16 15.20 -8.14
N GLY A 146 -4.10 16.09 -8.40
CA GLY A 146 -4.04 17.48 -7.99
C GLY A 146 -4.28 17.67 -6.49
N GLY A 147 -3.63 18.66 -5.88
CA GLY A 147 -3.94 19.12 -4.53
C GLY A 147 -5.28 19.90 -4.48
N PRO A 148 -5.70 20.40 -3.31
CA PRO A 148 -6.93 21.17 -3.17
C PRO A 148 -7.01 22.34 -4.18
N ASN A 149 -8.12 22.46 -4.92
CA ASN A 149 -8.32 23.45 -5.98
C ASN A 149 -7.30 23.40 -7.14
N GLN A 150 -6.52 22.31 -7.25
CA GLN A 150 -5.50 22.14 -8.28
C GLN A 150 -5.93 21.04 -9.26
N ALA A 151 -5.68 21.28 -10.55
CA ALA A 151 -5.92 20.29 -11.58
C ALA A 151 -5.02 19.06 -11.41
N GLY A 152 -5.50 17.91 -11.88
CA GLY A 152 -4.69 16.71 -12.00
C GLY A 152 -3.58 16.87 -13.04
N GLY A 153 -2.44 16.22 -12.81
CA GLY A 153 -1.32 16.22 -13.74
C GLY A 153 -1.66 15.51 -15.04
N ALA A 154 -1.08 15.97 -16.16
CA ALA A 154 -1.25 15.28 -17.43
C ALA A 154 -0.47 13.96 -17.45
N GLY A 155 -1.00 12.92 -18.11
CA GLY A 155 -0.26 11.71 -18.43
C GLY A 155 0.77 11.96 -19.52
N GLY A 156 1.90 11.28 -19.43
CA GLY A 156 2.99 11.34 -20.39
C GLY A 156 2.70 10.57 -21.67
N ASN A 157 3.26 11.02 -22.79
CA ASN A 157 3.12 10.33 -24.07
C ASN A 157 4.10 9.17 -24.20
N ALA A 158 3.71 8.10 -24.89
CA ALA A 158 4.63 7.05 -25.34
C ALA A 158 5.42 7.48 -26.60
N GLY A 159 6.47 6.73 -26.93
CA GLY A 159 7.26 6.91 -28.16
C GLY A 159 6.71 6.09 -29.34
N LEU A 160 7.52 5.18 -29.87
CA LEU A 160 7.16 4.33 -31.00
C LEU A 160 6.22 3.18 -30.61
N ILE A 161 6.58 2.44 -29.55
CA ILE A 161 5.81 1.36 -28.96
C ILE A 161 5.58 1.65 -27.47
N GLY A 162 4.33 1.66 -27.02
CA GLY A 162 3.97 1.84 -25.62
C GLY A 162 2.65 2.57 -25.42
N ASN A 163 2.02 2.38 -24.28
CA ASN A 163 0.76 3.04 -23.94
C ASN A 163 0.99 4.45 -23.39
N GLY A 164 0.09 5.37 -23.69
CA GLY A 164 0.09 6.69 -23.06
C GLY A 164 -0.25 6.59 -21.57
N GLY A 165 0.33 7.46 -20.75
CA GLY A 165 0.07 7.51 -19.31
C GLY A 165 -1.33 8.05 -19.00
N ALA A 166 -1.90 7.64 -17.87
CA ALA A 166 -3.18 8.17 -17.42
C ALA A 166 -3.02 9.61 -16.90
N GLY A 167 -4.06 10.44 -17.08
CA GLY A 167 -4.16 11.73 -16.42
C GLY A 167 -4.48 11.56 -14.92
N GLY A 168 -3.89 12.38 -14.07
CA GLY A 168 -4.16 12.39 -12.63
C GLY A 168 -5.54 12.93 -12.31
N ALA A 169 -6.13 12.54 -11.18
CA ALA A 169 -7.41 13.11 -10.73
C ALA A 169 -7.27 14.59 -10.35
N GLY A 170 -8.32 15.38 -10.58
CA GLY A 170 -8.40 16.77 -10.10
C GLY A 170 -8.65 16.82 -8.60
N GLY A 171 -8.07 17.79 -7.89
CA GLY A 171 -8.44 18.07 -6.51
C GLY A 171 -9.82 18.74 -6.41
N VAL A 172 -10.34 18.94 -5.20
CA VAL A 172 -11.70 19.48 -4.96
C VAL A 172 -12.00 20.70 -5.87
N GLY A 173 -13.12 20.63 -6.60
CA GLY A 173 -13.57 21.67 -7.53
C GLY A 173 -12.70 21.88 -8.78
N ALA A 174 -11.65 21.08 -8.99
CA ALA A 174 -10.68 21.24 -10.07
C ALA A 174 -10.76 20.11 -11.11
N VAL A 175 -10.32 20.41 -12.33
CA VAL A 175 -10.41 19.48 -13.46
C VAL A 175 -9.43 18.32 -13.36
N GLY A 176 -9.83 17.18 -13.91
CA GLY A 176 -8.96 16.03 -14.10
C GLY A 176 -7.86 16.29 -15.12
N GLY A 177 -6.72 15.63 -14.93
CA GLY A 177 -5.57 15.68 -15.80
C GLY A 177 -5.85 15.11 -17.17
N LYS A 178 -5.20 15.66 -18.19
CA LYS A 178 -5.26 15.13 -19.56
C LYS A 178 -4.51 13.80 -19.63
N ARG A 179 -4.88 12.94 -20.57
CA ARG A 179 -4.13 11.71 -20.86
C ARG A 179 -2.74 11.97 -21.45
N GLY A 180 -1.99 10.88 -21.61
CA GLY A 180 -0.95 10.72 -22.62
C GLY A 180 -1.43 10.01 -23.89
N THR A 181 -0.81 10.31 -25.03
CA THR A 181 -1.02 9.63 -26.30
C THR A 181 -0.25 8.29 -26.34
N GLY A 182 -0.87 7.27 -26.93
CA GLY A 182 -0.23 5.98 -27.17
C GLY A 182 0.86 6.03 -28.25
N GLY A 183 1.60 4.94 -28.38
CA GLY A 183 2.74 4.84 -29.29
C GLY A 183 2.35 4.99 -30.75
N LEU A 184 3.29 5.49 -31.55
CA LEU A 184 3.08 5.78 -32.98
C LEU A 184 2.72 4.53 -33.79
N LEU A 185 3.37 3.39 -33.51
CA LEU A 185 3.09 2.12 -34.18
C LEU A 185 2.12 1.26 -33.37
N PHE A 186 2.44 1.04 -32.09
CA PHE A 186 1.62 0.24 -31.19
C PHE A 186 1.55 0.90 -29.81
N GLY A 187 0.35 1.01 -29.29
CA GLY A 187 0.08 1.56 -27.97
C GLY A 187 -1.29 2.20 -27.86
N ASN A 188 -2.01 1.84 -26.81
CA ASN A 188 -3.28 2.48 -26.48
C ASN A 188 -3.03 3.88 -25.92
N GLY A 189 -3.98 4.77 -26.15
CA GLY A 189 -3.97 6.07 -25.48
C GLY A 189 -4.29 5.93 -23.98
N GLY A 190 -3.72 6.81 -23.15
CA GLY A 190 -3.98 6.80 -21.71
C GLY A 190 -5.40 7.25 -21.36
N ALA A 191 -5.89 6.85 -20.18
CA ALA A 191 -7.17 7.35 -19.68
C ALA A 191 -7.07 8.83 -19.28
N GLY A 192 -8.17 9.58 -19.40
CA GLY A 192 -8.28 10.91 -18.82
C GLY A 192 -8.49 10.84 -17.31
N GLY A 193 -7.96 11.82 -16.58
CA GLY A 193 -8.10 11.89 -15.13
C GLY A 193 -9.51 12.23 -14.69
N GLN A 194 -9.96 11.70 -13.55
CA GLN A 194 -11.27 12.05 -13.00
C GLN A 194 -11.31 13.52 -12.56
N GLY A 195 -12.47 14.17 -12.68
CA GLY A 195 -12.68 15.51 -12.13
C GLY A 195 -12.75 15.50 -10.61
N GLY A 196 -12.45 16.63 -9.98
CA GLY A 196 -12.49 16.77 -8.52
C GLY A 196 -13.89 16.89 -7.96
N LEU A 197 -14.08 16.43 -6.71
CA LEU A 197 -15.38 16.50 -6.02
C LEU A 197 -15.86 17.95 -5.86
N GLY A 198 -17.17 18.19 -6.03
CA GLY A 198 -17.78 19.49 -5.78
C GLY A 198 -18.11 19.66 -4.29
N LEU A 199 -17.69 20.77 -3.68
CA LEU A 199 -17.96 21.07 -2.27
C LEU A 199 -18.59 22.46 -2.12
N ALA A 200 -19.62 22.56 -1.27
CA ALA A 200 -20.29 23.83 -0.97
C ALA A 200 -19.27 24.92 -0.59
N GLY A 201 -19.33 26.08 -1.26
CA GLY A 201 -18.42 27.20 -1.02
C GLY A 201 -17.16 27.25 -1.90
N ILE A 202 -16.87 26.20 -2.69
CA ILE A 202 -15.78 26.17 -3.67
C ILE A 202 -16.40 26.03 -5.07
N ASN A 203 -16.08 26.92 -6.02
CA ASN A 203 -16.63 26.91 -7.39
C ASN A 203 -18.17 26.69 -7.44
N GLY A 204 -18.90 27.30 -6.52
CA GLY A 204 -20.36 27.17 -6.44
C GLY A 204 -20.89 25.76 -6.11
N GLY A 205 -20.06 24.87 -5.57
CA GLY A 205 -20.43 23.49 -5.27
C GLY A 205 -20.37 22.52 -6.45
N SER A 206 -19.93 22.98 -7.62
CA SER A 206 -19.81 22.14 -8.80
C SER A 206 -18.53 21.28 -8.75
N GLY A 207 -18.65 20.01 -9.14
CA GLY A 207 -17.49 19.15 -9.36
C GLY A 207 -16.66 19.61 -10.57
N GLY A 208 -15.37 19.29 -10.56
CA GLY A 208 -14.48 19.48 -11.70
C GLY A 208 -14.82 18.54 -12.84
N GLN A 209 -14.52 18.96 -14.07
CA GLN A 209 -14.69 18.12 -15.26
C GLN A 209 -13.62 17.03 -15.32
N GLY A 210 -13.97 15.84 -15.80
CA GLY A 210 -12.99 14.80 -16.11
C GLY A 210 -12.17 15.13 -17.35
N GLY A 211 -10.93 14.66 -17.39
CA GLY A 211 -10.01 14.82 -18.50
C GLY A 211 -10.39 13.95 -19.70
N HIS A 212 -10.04 14.37 -20.91
CA HIS A 212 -10.34 13.59 -22.12
C HIS A 212 -9.49 12.31 -22.23
N GLY A 213 -10.05 11.27 -22.85
CA GLY A 213 -9.43 9.95 -23.04
C GLY A 213 -8.56 9.80 -24.29
N GLY A 214 -7.53 8.96 -24.19
CA GLY A 214 -6.34 8.81 -25.05
C GLY A 214 -6.56 8.68 -26.54
N ASN A 215 -5.64 9.22 -27.36
CA ASN A 215 -5.58 8.80 -28.77
C ASN A 215 -4.65 7.58 -28.89
N ALA A 216 -5.06 6.60 -29.69
CA ALA A 216 -4.16 5.64 -30.31
C ALA A 216 -3.88 6.06 -31.76
N ILE A 217 -2.74 5.64 -32.32
CA ILE A 217 -2.27 6.11 -33.64
C ILE A 217 -2.60 5.08 -34.73
N LEU A 218 -1.93 3.92 -34.75
CA LEU A 218 -2.00 3.01 -35.91
C LEU A 218 -2.73 1.68 -35.64
N PHE A 219 -2.30 0.90 -34.62
CA PHE A 219 -2.83 -0.46 -34.38
C PHE A 219 -3.51 -0.65 -33.01
N CYS A 220 -4.14 0.38 -32.43
CA CYS A 220 -4.58 0.36 -31.04
C CYS A 220 -5.86 1.18 -30.76
N GLN A 221 -6.39 1.07 -29.54
CA GLN A 221 -7.61 1.75 -29.11
C GLN A 221 -7.31 3.02 -28.30
N GLY A 222 -8.16 4.03 -28.48
CA GLY A 222 -8.13 5.23 -27.63
C GLY A 222 -8.46 4.92 -26.16
N GLY A 223 -7.98 5.76 -25.26
CA GLY A 223 -8.25 5.66 -23.82
C GLY A 223 -9.62 6.24 -23.45
N ALA A 224 -10.20 5.78 -22.35
CA ALA A 224 -11.45 6.31 -21.82
C ALA A 224 -11.28 7.73 -21.26
N GLY A 225 -12.31 8.56 -21.38
CA GLY A 225 -12.35 9.87 -20.71
C GLY A 225 -12.61 9.73 -19.22
N GLY A 226 -12.11 10.68 -18.43
CA GLY A 226 -12.46 10.86 -17.04
C GLY A 226 -13.89 11.41 -16.90
N HIS A 227 -14.53 11.05 -15.81
CA HIS A 227 -15.87 11.50 -15.46
C HIS A 227 -15.82 12.68 -14.49
N ALA A 228 -16.86 13.51 -14.52
CA ALA A 228 -17.11 14.49 -13.47
C ALA A 228 -17.86 13.79 -12.33
N PRO A 229 -17.47 14.01 -11.06
CA PRO A 229 -18.25 13.50 -9.93
C PRO A 229 -19.56 14.29 -9.80
N ALA A 230 -20.60 13.62 -9.29
CA ALA A 230 -21.88 14.26 -9.04
C ALA A 230 -21.73 15.46 -8.08
N PRO A 231 -22.49 16.56 -8.28
CA PRO A 231 -22.49 17.67 -7.34
C PRO A 231 -22.93 17.20 -5.94
N TRP A 232 -22.41 17.85 -4.89
CA TRP A 232 -22.91 17.61 -3.53
C TRP A 232 -24.43 17.84 -3.52
N ALA A 233 -25.20 16.80 -3.22
CA ALA A 233 -26.62 16.98 -2.98
C ALA A 233 -26.76 17.79 -1.69
N SER A 234 -27.46 18.93 -1.75
CA SER A 234 -27.85 19.64 -0.54
C SER A 234 -28.53 18.67 0.43
N PRO A 235 -28.25 18.73 1.74
CA PRO A 235 -29.02 17.96 2.71
C PRO A 235 -30.50 18.30 2.53
N ALA A 236 -31.36 17.28 2.54
CA ALA A 236 -32.79 17.45 2.37
C ALA A 236 -33.31 18.55 3.33
N PRO A 237 -34.26 19.40 2.90
CA PRO A 237 -34.82 20.42 3.77
C PRO A 237 -35.27 19.79 5.09
N ILE A 238 -34.83 20.35 6.21
CA ILE A 238 -35.30 19.93 7.54
C ILE A 238 -36.83 20.07 7.52
N PRO A 239 -37.60 19.00 7.79
CA PRO A 239 -39.06 19.11 7.81
C PRO A 239 -39.45 20.17 8.83
N PRO A 240 -40.48 20.99 8.54
CA PRO A 240 -40.94 22.01 9.49
C PRO A 240 -41.29 21.33 10.82
N PRO A 241 -41.00 21.98 11.97
CA PRO A 241 -41.32 21.41 13.27
C PRO A 241 -42.81 21.07 13.34
N SER A 242 -43.11 19.87 13.84
CA SER A 242 -44.48 19.39 14.03
C SER A 242 -45.28 20.45 14.79
N ALA A 243 -46.42 20.87 14.26
CA ALA A 243 -47.30 21.81 14.95
C ALA A 243 -47.60 21.26 16.37
N PRO A 244 -47.58 22.12 17.42
CA PRO A 244 -47.85 21.67 18.78
C PRO A 244 -49.24 21.05 18.85
N GLN A 245 -49.32 19.81 19.33
CA GLN A 245 -50.59 19.14 19.59
C GLN A 245 -51.35 19.99 20.62
N ARG A 246 -52.46 20.62 20.20
CA ARG A 246 -53.41 21.21 21.15
C ARG A 246 -53.88 20.09 22.06
N LEU A 247 -53.47 20.14 23.32
CA LEU A 247 -54.07 19.37 24.39
C LEU A 247 -55.54 19.81 24.49
N ALA A 248 -56.45 19.00 23.95
CA ALA A 248 -57.87 19.20 24.15
C ALA A 248 -58.15 18.93 25.64
N ALA A 249 -58.36 20.00 26.42
CA ALA A 249 -58.96 19.89 27.73
C ALA A 249 -60.43 19.51 27.54
N THR A 250 -60.76 18.24 27.75
CA THR A 250 -62.14 17.79 27.95
C THR A 250 -62.60 18.31 29.31
N ALA A 251 -63.71 19.05 29.31
CA ALA A 251 -64.47 19.41 30.51
C ALA A 251 -65.16 18.17 31.12
#